data_AF-A0A915E0S8-F1
#
_entry.id   AF-A0A915E0S8-F1
#
_cell.length_a   1.000
_cell.length_b   1.000
_cell.length_c   1.000
_cell.angle_alpha   90.00
_cell.angle_beta   90.00
_cell.angle_gamma   90.00
#
_symmetry.space_group_name_H-M   'P 1'
#
loop_
_entity.id
_entity.type
_entity.pdbx_description
1 polymer ?
#
loop_
_entity_poly.entity_id
_entity_poly.type
_entity_poly.pdbx_seq_one_letter_code
_entity_poly.pdbx_strand_id
1 'polypeptide(L)'
;MRFRSYLYHVLLWNAKRLCGIQVKKTPPTLNLDSLLYRLVWNVKRVCGVRNRGPHPVVWRELPCRTYVPPPEWQQSLDDSQRARLKIVLKELEVLARIYTYIPEKIAIKEWQELIKMDSVRERFQHLNFIRMKERLKAKDLNDKMSKKRGDSVKEQTNIALPLCSTSAEDQEEKQEEKKLSEEVVDIEEADSENPYKLSCRRTWNKQVQEGDRYLTSLRLDDTPKVAIDCRFLGQHSRRGLNLTMVQLHILISMNSCRKEPWPVFLTNFDEANSDISEFKQSKLKLLDGRQSLKADLTILMPNKRIVDRVREPGIENHASRVVAEQEGLQCRKLPLDQYLEWQSGNKMLTLTAVLAILQDVYDLKGDWRCALLKNIPVRNLRKPDESNQTVKRRNQEKIVHQKEVLRVLTENSPPDIIVQKVLE
;
A
#
# COMPACT_ATOMS: atom_id res chain seq x y z
N MET A 1 12.75 21.19 -33.27
CA MET A 1 11.71 21.45 -32.23
C MET A 1 10.60 22.42 -32.64
N ARG A 2 10.85 23.46 -33.47
CA ARG A 2 9.85 24.49 -33.82
C ARG A 2 8.64 23.98 -34.63
N PHE A 3 8.83 23.00 -35.51
CA PHE A 3 7.74 22.45 -36.36
C PHE A 3 6.66 21.68 -35.57
N ARG A 4 7.06 20.93 -34.53
CA ARG A 4 6.13 20.16 -33.68
C ARG A 4 5.28 21.06 -32.77
N SER A 5 5.83 22.20 -32.34
CA SER A 5 5.08 23.21 -31.58
C SER A 5 4.03 23.91 -32.46
N TYR A 6 4.41 24.27 -33.69
CA TYR A 6 3.51 24.91 -34.65
C TYR A 6 2.32 24.01 -35.00
N LEU A 7 2.56 22.72 -35.30
CA LEU A 7 1.49 21.77 -35.60
C LEU A 7 0.54 21.57 -34.40
N TYR A 8 1.07 21.55 -33.17
CA TYR A 8 0.26 21.49 -31.96
C TYR A 8 -0.63 22.74 -31.82
N HIS A 9 -0.11 23.93 -32.06
CA HIS A 9 -0.88 25.17 -32.01
C HIS A 9 -1.96 25.26 -33.10
N VAL A 10 -1.66 24.81 -34.32
CA VAL A 10 -2.62 24.76 -35.44
C VAL A 10 -3.75 23.76 -35.17
N LEU A 11 -3.43 22.57 -34.67
CA LEU A 11 -4.44 21.55 -34.32
C LEU A 11 -5.30 22.00 -33.13
N LEU A 12 -4.71 22.63 -32.11
CA LEU A 12 -5.44 23.15 -30.96
C LEU A 12 -6.35 24.33 -31.36
N TRP A 13 -5.91 25.17 -32.29
CA TRP A 13 -6.68 26.30 -32.83
C TRP A 13 -7.87 25.81 -33.66
N ASN A 14 -7.66 24.83 -34.54
CA ASN A 14 -8.74 24.23 -35.33
C ASN A 14 -9.75 23.48 -34.45
N ALA A 15 -9.30 22.76 -33.41
CA ALA A 15 -10.19 22.08 -32.47
C ALA A 15 -11.04 23.07 -31.65
N LYS A 16 -10.47 24.22 -31.24
CA LYS A 16 -11.22 25.29 -30.56
C LYS A 16 -12.25 25.96 -31.49
N ARG A 17 -11.92 26.12 -32.77
CA ARG A 17 -12.78 26.73 -33.79
C ARG A 17 -13.96 25.83 -34.16
N LEU A 18 -13.75 24.52 -34.24
CA LEU A 18 -14.80 23.54 -34.55
C LEU A 18 -15.80 23.32 -33.40
N CYS A 19 -15.41 23.56 -32.15
CA CYS A 19 -16.27 23.32 -30.98
C CYS A 19 -17.02 24.56 -30.46
N GLY A 20 -16.83 25.75 -31.03
CA GLY A 20 -17.67 26.93 -30.74
C GLY A 20 -17.65 27.45 -29.29
N ILE A 21 -16.54 27.35 -28.55
CA ILE A 21 -16.50 27.65 -27.11
C ILE A 21 -15.94 29.05 -26.83
N GLN A 22 -16.76 29.94 -26.23
CA GLN A 22 -16.28 31.16 -25.55
C GLN A 22 -15.62 30.80 -24.21
N VAL A 23 -14.45 31.38 -23.95
CA VAL A 23 -13.63 31.11 -22.74
C VAL A 23 -14.25 31.82 -21.52
N LYS A 24 -14.94 31.06 -20.65
CA LYS A 24 -15.31 31.53 -19.30
C LYS A 24 -14.13 31.36 -18.32
N LYS A 25 -13.95 32.35 -17.44
CA LYS A 25 -12.80 32.56 -16.52
C LYS A 25 -12.79 31.68 -15.24
N THR A 26 -13.23 30.43 -15.30
CA THR A 26 -13.06 29.47 -14.20
C THR A 26 -12.35 28.22 -14.73
N PRO A 27 -11.32 27.68 -14.05
CA PRO A 27 -10.63 26.49 -14.54
C PRO A 27 -11.67 25.37 -14.70
N PRO A 28 -11.89 24.85 -15.92
CA PRO A 28 -12.89 23.81 -16.12
C PRO A 28 -12.46 22.59 -15.32
N THR A 29 -13.39 22.00 -14.57
CA THR A 29 -13.25 20.62 -14.11
C THR A 29 -12.90 19.78 -15.33
N LEU A 30 -11.69 19.20 -15.36
CA LEU A 30 -11.21 18.44 -16.51
C LEU A 30 -12.15 17.26 -16.75
N ASN A 31 -12.99 17.36 -17.77
CA ASN A 31 -13.89 16.29 -18.15
C ASN A 31 -13.15 15.31 -19.09
N LEU A 32 -12.65 14.19 -18.53
CA LEU A 32 -11.77 13.27 -19.25
C LEU A 32 -12.52 12.35 -20.23
N ASP A 33 -13.85 12.31 -20.15
CA ASP A 33 -14.69 11.58 -21.10
C ASP A 33 -15.02 12.37 -22.38
N SER A 34 -14.77 13.69 -22.38
CA SER A 34 -15.14 14.56 -23.49
C SER A 34 -14.33 14.27 -24.76
N LEU A 35 -14.99 14.34 -25.92
CA LEU A 35 -14.35 14.16 -27.23
C LEU A 35 -13.17 15.12 -27.45
N LEU A 36 -13.33 16.38 -27.04
CA LEU A 36 -12.29 17.40 -27.14
C LEU A 36 -11.06 17.03 -26.30
N TYR A 37 -11.25 16.57 -25.06
CA TYR A 37 -10.13 16.14 -24.22
C TYR A 37 -9.39 14.96 -24.83
N ARG A 38 -10.12 13.95 -25.33
CA ARG A 38 -9.56 12.77 -26.01
C ARG A 38 -8.74 13.15 -27.24
N LEU A 39 -9.27 14.04 -28.09
CA LEU A 39 -8.57 14.53 -29.28
C LEU A 39 -7.27 15.23 -28.89
N VAL A 40 -7.34 16.20 -27.96
CA VAL A 40 -6.16 16.92 -27.48
C VAL A 40 -5.14 15.98 -26.86
N TRP A 41 -5.59 15.01 -26.05
CA TRP A 41 -4.72 14.02 -25.42
C TRP A 41 -4.04 13.11 -26.44
N ASN A 42 -4.77 12.64 -27.46
CA ASN A 42 -4.22 11.83 -28.55
C ASN A 42 -3.21 12.60 -29.38
N VAL A 43 -3.47 13.88 -29.70
CA VAL A 43 -2.50 14.75 -30.38
C VAL A 43 -1.24 14.88 -29.54
N LYS A 44 -1.36 15.17 -28.24
CA LYS A 44 -0.21 15.21 -27.33
C LYS A 44 0.57 13.89 -27.29
N ARG A 45 -0.14 12.75 -27.35
CA ARG A 45 0.46 11.40 -27.40
C ARG A 45 1.27 11.20 -28.67
N VAL A 46 0.69 11.47 -29.83
CA VAL A 46 1.35 11.30 -31.15
C VAL A 46 2.51 12.26 -31.32
N CYS A 47 2.40 13.50 -30.82
CA CYS A 47 3.48 14.48 -30.86
C CYS A 47 4.60 14.25 -29.82
N GLY A 48 4.53 13.18 -29.02
CA GLY A 48 5.56 12.85 -28.02
C GLY A 48 5.66 13.83 -26.86
N VAL A 49 4.58 14.59 -26.57
CA VAL A 49 4.56 15.55 -25.47
C VAL A 49 4.69 14.77 -24.15
N ARG A 50 5.73 15.08 -23.36
CA ARG A 50 6.00 14.39 -22.08
C ARG A 50 4.89 14.59 -21.03
N ASN A 51 4.19 15.73 -21.07
CA ASN A 51 3.11 16.08 -20.14
C ASN A 51 1.75 16.05 -20.84
N ARG A 52 1.14 14.86 -20.90
CA ARG A 52 -0.12 14.62 -21.63
C ARG A 52 -1.36 14.93 -20.77
N GLY A 53 -1.19 14.97 -19.45
CA GLY A 53 -2.29 14.98 -18.48
C GLY A 53 -2.87 13.58 -18.26
N PRO A 54 -3.92 13.48 -17.42
CA PRO A 54 -4.60 12.22 -17.11
C PRO A 54 -5.03 11.43 -18.35
N HIS A 55 -5.08 10.11 -18.25
CA HIS A 55 -5.59 9.29 -19.35
C HIS A 55 -7.10 9.58 -19.54
N PRO A 56 -7.60 9.72 -20.78
CA PRO A 56 -9.03 9.86 -21.02
C PRO A 56 -9.81 8.65 -20.53
N VAL A 57 -11.04 8.88 -20.07
CA VAL A 57 -12.02 7.81 -19.82
C VAL A 57 -12.75 7.57 -21.12
N VAL A 58 -12.69 6.35 -21.65
CA VAL A 58 -13.22 6.01 -22.98
C VAL A 58 -14.30 4.97 -22.85
N TRP A 59 -15.51 5.31 -23.32
CA TRP A 59 -16.60 4.34 -23.42
C TRP A 59 -16.35 3.40 -24.60
N ARG A 60 -16.25 2.10 -24.33
CA ARG A 60 -16.15 1.06 -25.36
C ARG A 60 -17.51 0.50 -25.71
N GLU A 61 -17.70 0.19 -26.99
CA GLU A 61 -18.90 -0.47 -27.51
C GLU A 61 -19.10 -1.85 -26.88
N LEU A 62 -18.01 -2.60 -26.71
CA LEU A 62 -18.01 -3.88 -26.00
C LEU A 62 -17.21 -3.76 -24.70
N PRO A 63 -17.69 -4.37 -23.60
CA PRO A 63 -16.94 -4.43 -22.35
C PRO A 63 -15.65 -5.21 -22.59
N CYS A 64 -14.53 -4.76 -21.98
CA CYS A 64 -13.27 -5.50 -22.13
C CYS A 64 -13.28 -6.85 -21.41
N ARG A 65 -14.25 -7.07 -20.52
CA ARG A 65 -14.48 -8.32 -19.77
C ARG A 65 -15.95 -8.49 -19.41
N THR A 66 -16.36 -9.74 -19.33
CA THR A 66 -17.68 -10.13 -18.83
C THR A 66 -17.49 -11.00 -17.59
N TYR A 67 -18.26 -10.72 -16.55
CA TYR A 67 -18.22 -11.47 -15.30
C TYR A 67 -19.50 -12.27 -15.15
N VAL A 68 -19.35 -13.57 -14.92
CA VAL A 68 -20.48 -14.47 -14.64
C VAL A 68 -20.24 -15.09 -13.27
N PRO A 69 -21.13 -14.88 -12.29
CA PRO A 69 -21.01 -15.52 -10.98
C PRO A 69 -21.29 -17.03 -11.09
N PRO A 70 -20.71 -17.87 -10.23
CA PRO A 70 -20.97 -19.31 -10.26
C PRO A 70 -22.46 -19.64 -10.06
N PRO A 71 -23.07 -20.52 -10.88
CA PRO A 71 -24.51 -20.76 -10.88
C PRO A 71 -25.03 -21.36 -9.57
N GLU A 72 -24.27 -22.28 -8.97
CA GLU A 72 -24.58 -22.88 -7.66
C GLU A 72 -24.69 -21.81 -6.57
N TRP A 73 -23.80 -20.81 -6.61
CA TRP A 73 -23.81 -19.72 -5.65
C TRP A 73 -24.97 -18.75 -5.90
N GLN A 74 -25.35 -18.51 -7.15
CA GLN A 74 -26.51 -17.66 -7.46
C GLN A 74 -27.82 -18.24 -6.92
N GLN A 75 -27.96 -19.56 -6.95
CA GLN A 75 -29.15 -20.26 -6.47
C GLN A 75 -29.29 -20.19 -4.94
N SER A 76 -28.19 -20.06 -4.20
CA SER A 76 -28.21 -19.98 -2.74
C SER A 76 -28.49 -18.58 -2.17
N LEU A 77 -28.55 -17.56 -3.02
CA LEU A 77 -28.81 -16.18 -2.58
C LEU A 77 -30.28 -15.99 -2.16
N ASP A 78 -30.54 -15.08 -1.23
CA ASP A 78 -31.89 -14.57 -0.96
C ASP A 78 -32.32 -13.49 -1.98
N ASP A 79 -33.57 -13.02 -1.92
CA ASP A 79 -34.09 -12.01 -2.85
C ASP A 79 -33.36 -10.66 -2.76
N SER A 80 -32.97 -10.26 -1.54
CA SER A 80 -32.25 -9.02 -1.29
C SER A 80 -30.83 -9.08 -1.90
N GLN A 81 -30.15 -10.19 -1.67
CA GLN A 81 -28.83 -10.48 -2.23
C GLN A 81 -28.88 -10.60 -3.76
N ARG A 82 -29.92 -11.22 -4.33
CA ARG A 82 -30.15 -11.25 -5.78
C ARG A 82 -30.33 -9.84 -6.36
N ALA A 83 -31.09 -8.97 -5.70
CA ALA A 83 -31.27 -7.59 -6.12
C ALA A 83 -29.93 -6.83 -6.11
N ARG A 84 -29.15 -6.95 -5.03
CA ARG A 84 -27.81 -6.36 -4.92
C ARG A 84 -26.85 -6.92 -5.98
N LEU A 85 -26.88 -8.23 -6.25
CA LEU A 85 -26.05 -8.84 -7.29
C LEU A 85 -26.33 -8.24 -8.67
N LYS A 86 -27.60 -7.97 -9.00
CA LYS A 86 -27.96 -7.31 -10.28
C LYS A 86 -27.33 -5.92 -10.40
N ILE A 87 -27.29 -5.13 -9.32
CA ILE A 87 -26.63 -3.82 -9.27
C ILE A 87 -25.12 -3.98 -9.52
N VAL A 88 -24.47 -4.89 -8.79
CA VAL A 88 -23.03 -5.17 -8.93
C VAL A 88 -22.68 -5.62 -10.35
N LEU A 89 -23.51 -6.46 -10.97
CA LEU A 89 -23.30 -6.90 -12.35
C LEU A 89 -23.41 -5.74 -13.34
N LYS A 90 -24.37 -4.83 -13.13
CA LYS A 90 -24.50 -3.65 -14.00
C LYS A 90 -23.32 -2.70 -13.87
N GLU A 91 -22.86 -2.46 -12.64
CA GLU A 91 -21.64 -1.70 -12.37
C GLU A 91 -20.42 -2.31 -13.03
N LEU A 92 -20.25 -3.64 -12.93
CA LEU A 92 -19.15 -4.35 -13.57
C LEU A 92 -19.19 -4.24 -15.09
N GLU A 93 -20.38 -4.27 -15.69
CA GLU A 93 -20.56 -4.06 -17.13
C GLU A 93 -20.09 -2.66 -17.55
N VAL A 94 -20.57 -1.62 -16.84
CA VAL A 94 -20.16 -0.22 -17.07
C VAL A 94 -18.66 -0.06 -16.88
N LEU A 95 -18.13 -0.57 -15.77
CA LEU A 95 -16.72 -0.48 -15.44
C LEU A 95 -15.84 -1.17 -16.49
N ALA A 96 -16.24 -2.33 -17.00
CA ALA A 96 -15.51 -3.03 -18.07
C ALA A 96 -15.51 -2.27 -19.40
N ARG A 97 -16.52 -1.44 -19.67
CA ARG A 97 -16.53 -0.55 -20.84
C ARG A 97 -15.55 0.61 -20.69
N ILE A 98 -15.45 1.22 -19.50
CA ILE A 98 -14.69 2.47 -19.30
C ILE A 98 -13.29 2.30 -18.70
N TYR A 99 -13.00 1.14 -18.09
CA TYR A 99 -11.80 0.93 -17.29
C TYR A 99 -11.13 -0.41 -17.60
N THR A 100 -9.82 -0.41 -17.78
CA THR A 100 -9.04 -1.63 -18.13
C THR A 100 -8.40 -2.29 -16.92
N TYR A 101 -8.25 -1.57 -15.82
CA TYR A 101 -7.61 -2.08 -14.61
C TYR A 101 -8.65 -2.74 -13.70
N ILE A 102 -9.16 -3.88 -14.14
CA ILE A 102 -10.16 -4.69 -13.44
C ILE A 102 -9.62 -6.12 -13.23
N PRO A 103 -10.16 -6.93 -12.29
CA PRO A 103 -9.66 -8.28 -12.02
C PRO A 103 -9.93 -9.25 -13.17
N GLU A 104 -9.11 -10.26 -13.37
CA GLU A 104 -9.31 -11.27 -14.42
C GLU A 104 -10.41 -12.25 -14.04
N LYS A 105 -10.46 -12.64 -12.76
CA LYS A 105 -11.49 -13.53 -12.21
C LYS A 105 -11.92 -13.03 -10.84
N ILE A 106 -13.19 -13.23 -10.51
CA ILE A 106 -13.75 -12.90 -9.19
C ILE A 106 -14.13 -14.22 -8.51
N ALA A 107 -13.50 -14.51 -7.37
CA ALA A 107 -13.78 -15.71 -6.58
C ALA A 107 -15.11 -15.56 -5.81
N ILE A 108 -15.74 -16.68 -5.41
CA ILE A 108 -17.02 -16.68 -4.68
C ILE A 108 -16.97 -15.79 -3.44
N LYS A 109 -15.87 -15.87 -2.67
CA LYS A 109 -15.67 -15.02 -1.48
C LYS A 109 -15.71 -13.53 -1.82
N GLU A 110 -15.07 -13.13 -2.93
CA GLU A 110 -15.04 -11.72 -3.32
C GLU A 110 -16.40 -11.27 -3.86
N TRP A 111 -17.16 -12.15 -4.51
CA TRP A 111 -18.56 -11.88 -4.87
C TRP A 111 -19.45 -11.64 -3.64
N GLN A 112 -19.28 -12.45 -2.59
CA GLN A 112 -19.99 -12.26 -1.32
C GLN A 112 -19.65 -10.91 -0.69
N GLU A 113 -18.39 -10.49 -0.73
CA GLU A 113 -17.96 -9.18 -0.20
C GLU A 113 -18.51 -8.03 -1.04
N LEU A 114 -18.53 -8.14 -2.37
CA LEU A 114 -19.08 -7.11 -3.25
C LEU A 114 -20.57 -6.83 -3.00
N ILE A 115 -21.36 -7.87 -2.70
CA ILE A 115 -22.79 -7.71 -2.36
C ILE A 115 -22.98 -7.01 -1.00
N LYS A 116 -22.06 -7.21 -0.06
CA LYS A 116 -22.15 -6.60 1.27
C LYS A 116 -21.78 -5.12 1.28
N MET A 117 -20.94 -4.67 0.34
CA MET A 117 -20.49 -3.27 0.28
C MET A 117 -21.62 -2.33 -0.10
N ASP A 118 -21.72 -1.22 0.63
CA ASP A 118 -22.88 -0.32 0.55
C ASP A 118 -22.72 0.76 -0.51
N SER A 119 -21.50 1.01 -1.02
CA SER A 119 -21.25 2.06 -2.02
C SER A 119 -20.49 1.59 -3.25
N VAL A 120 -20.82 2.21 -4.39
CA VAL A 120 -20.09 2.06 -5.67
C VAL A 120 -18.59 2.29 -5.49
N ARG A 121 -18.22 3.27 -4.65
CA ARG A 121 -16.82 3.61 -4.37
C ARG A 121 -16.08 2.46 -3.69
N GLU A 122 -16.68 1.84 -2.69
CA GLU A 122 -16.08 0.70 -1.99
C GLU A 122 -15.91 -0.49 -2.91
N ARG A 123 -16.94 -0.81 -3.71
CA ARG A 123 -16.89 -1.89 -4.71
C ARG A 123 -15.78 -1.64 -5.75
N PHE A 124 -15.68 -0.41 -6.28
CA PHE A 124 -14.59 -0.02 -7.18
C PHE A 124 -13.20 -0.15 -6.54
N GLN A 125 -13.04 0.27 -5.28
CA GLN A 125 -11.78 0.13 -4.55
C GLN A 125 -11.42 -1.35 -4.30
N HIS A 126 -12.41 -2.17 -3.98
CA HIS A 126 -12.24 -3.60 -3.79
C HIS A 126 -11.81 -4.30 -5.08
N LEU A 127 -12.43 -3.99 -6.22
CA LEU A 127 -12.03 -4.53 -7.52
C LEU A 127 -10.59 -4.13 -7.91
N ASN A 128 -10.22 -2.88 -7.67
CA ASN A 128 -8.83 -2.41 -7.85
C ASN A 128 -7.85 -3.20 -6.99
N PHE A 129 -8.24 -3.50 -5.74
CA PHE A 129 -7.43 -4.28 -4.81
C PHE A 129 -7.25 -5.73 -5.26
N ILE A 130 -8.30 -6.38 -5.77
CA ILE A 130 -8.19 -7.73 -6.37
C ILE A 130 -7.21 -7.69 -7.55
N ARG A 131 -7.36 -6.74 -8.47
CA ARG A 131 -6.47 -6.60 -9.63
C ARG A 131 -5.02 -6.33 -9.22
N MET A 132 -4.81 -5.51 -8.19
CA MET A 132 -3.48 -5.27 -7.65
C MET A 132 -2.84 -6.56 -7.13
N LYS A 133 -3.59 -7.39 -6.38
CA LYS A 133 -3.12 -8.69 -5.89
C LYS A 133 -2.75 -9.64 -7.03
N GLU A 134 -3.55 -9.74 -8.08
CA GLU A 134 -3.24 -10.55 -9.26
C GLU A 134 -1.89 -10.16 -9.88
N ARG A 135 -1.68 -8.85 -10.07
CA ARG A 135 -0.43 -8.33 -10.64
C ARG A 135 0.78 -8.57 -9.75
N LEU A 136 0.63 -8.45 -8.42
CA LEU A 136 1.70 -8.76 -7.48
C LEU A 136 2.06 -10.25 -7.53
N LYS A 137 1.06 -11.15 -7.53
CA LYS A 137 1.29 -12.59 -7.70
C LYS A 137 1.99 -12.92 -9.02
N ALA A 138 1.57 -12.30 -10.12
CA ALA A 138 2.18 -12.50 -11.43
C ALA A 138 3.65 -12.05 -11.45
N LYS A 139 3.98 -10.91 -10.80
CA LYS A 139 5.37 -10.47 -10.61
C LYS A 139 6.17 -11.46 -9.79
N ASP A 140 5.68 -11.87 -8.62
CA ASP A 140 6.38 -12.82 -7.76
C ASP A 140 6.62 -14.17 -8.47
N LEU A 141 5.67 -14.62 -9.28
CA LEU A 141 5.84 -15.82 -10.12
C LEU A 141 6.92 -15.61 -11.19
N ASN A 142 6.91 -14.45 -11.84
CA ASN A 142 7.93 -14.11 -12.84
C ASN A 142 9.32 -14.02 -12.22
N ASP A 143 9.46 -13.41 -11.04
CA ASP A 143 10.73 -13.29 -10.29
C ASP A 143 11.23 -14.66 -9.83
N LYS A 144 10.33 -15.56 -9.44
CA LYS A 144 10.70 -16.96 -9.13
C LYS A 144 11.13 -17.71 -10.38
N MET A 145 10.47 -17.50 -11.52
CA MET A 145 10.84 -18.14 -12.79
C MET A 145 12.17 -17.62 -13.31
N SER A 146 12.44 -16.31 -13.23
CA SER A 146 13.72 -15.72 -13.62
C SER A 146 14.86 -16.21 -12.73
N LYS A 147 14.63 -16.33 -11.41
CA LYS A 147 15.60 -16.91 -10.48
C LYS A 147 15.90 -18.38 -10.79
N LYS A 148 14.87 -19.21 -11.00
CA LYS A 148 15.04 -20.61 -11.40
C LYS A 148 15.81 -20.76 -12.72
N ARG A 149 15.52 -19.91 -13.70
CA ARG A 149 16.26 -19.89 -14.98
C ARG A 149 17.72 -19.48 -14.77
N GLY A 150 18.00 -18.50 -13.91
CA GLY A 150 19.36 -18.10 -13.55
C GLY A 150 20.14 -19.19 -12.82
N ASP A 151 19.47 -19.94 -11.93
CA ASP A 151 20.08 -21.06 -11.21
C ASP A 151 20.37 -22.26 -12.15
N SER A 152 19.46 -22.58 -13.09
CA SER A 152 19.68 -23.63 -14.10
C SER A 152 20.76 -23.29 -15.13
N VAL A 153 20.94 -22.01 -15.48
CA VAL A 153 22.02 -21.58 -16.37
C VAL A 153 23.40 -21.70 -15.69
N LYS A 154 23.48 -21.44 -14.37
CA LYS A 154 24.72 -21.64 -13.60
C LYS A 154 25.09 -23.11 -13.41
N GLU A 155 24.09 -23.99 -13.39
CA GLU A 155 24.28 -25.44 -13.25
C GLU A 155 24.75 -26.08 -14.57
N GLN A 156 24.33 -25.53 -15.73
CA GLN A 156 24.77 -26.00 -17.06
C GLN A 156 26.17 -25.52 -17.46
N THR A 157 26.68 -24.41 -16.89
CA THR A 157 28.03 -23.90 -17.21
C THR A 157 29.18 -24.59 -16.46
N ASN A 158 28.88 -25.55 -15.57
CA ASN A 158 29.90 -26.23 -14.74
C ASN A 158 30.34 -27.62 -15.26
N ILE A 159 30.02 -27.99 -16.50
CA ILE A 159 30.53 -29.23 -17.11
C ILE A 159 31.14 -28.94 -18.49
N ALA A 160 32.49 -28.89 -18.49
CA ALA A 160 33.47 -28.97 -19.61
C ALA A 160 33.81 -27.71 -20.46
N LEU A 161 35.13 -27.38 -20.47
CA LEU A 161 35.91 -26.52 -21.41
C LEU A 161 36.45 -27.36 -22.60
N PRO A 162 37.16 -26.86 -23.66
CA PRO A 162 37.60 -25.48 -24.02
C PRO A 162 37.41 -25.03 -25.51
N LEU A 163 37.65 -23.73 -25.77
CA LEU A 163 38.08 -23.01 -27.01
C LEU A 163 37.33 -23.17 -28.36
N CYS A 164 36.88 -22.03 -28.94
CA CYS A 164 37.32 -21.53 -30.26
C CYS A 164 36.79 -20.10 -30.54
N SER A 165 37.64 -19.30 -31.19
CA SER A 165 37.50 -17.89 -31.58
C SER A 165 36.44 -17.62 -32.66
N THR A 166 35.66 -16.55 -32.48
CA THR A 166 35.05 -15.78 -33.59
C THR A 166 35.03 -14.28 -33.24
N SER A 167 34.96 -13.47 -34.29
CA SER A 167 35.51 -12.13 -34.52
C SER A 167 34.98 -10.96 -33.67
N ALA A 168 35.83 -9.93 -33.58
CA ALA A 168 35.78 -8.81 -32.65
C ALA A 168 34.95 -7.58 -33.09
N GLU A 169 34.05 -7.69 -34.07
CA GLU A 169 33.36 -6.50 -34.62
C GLU A 169 31.87 -6.39 -34.23
N ASP A 170 31.27 -7.43 -33.65
CA ASP A 170 29.87 -7.40 -33.18
C ASP A 170 29.73 -7.10 -31.66
N GLN A 171 30.85 -6.78 -30.97
CA GLN A 171 30.87 -6.58 -29.52
C GLN A 171 30.76 -5.13 -29.06
N GLU A 172 31.01 -4.14 -29.92
CA GLU A 172 30.95 -2.72 -29.53
C GLU A 172 29.51 -2.16 -29.50
N GLU A 173 28.61 -2.61 -30.38
CA GLU A 173 27.23 -2.06 -30.45
C GLU A 173 26.33 -2.57 -29.29
N LYS A 174 26.67 -3.72 -28.69
CA LYS A 174 26.00 -4.26 -27.48
C LYS A 174 26.60 -3.74 -26.17
N GLN A 175 27.80 -3.19 -26.17
CA GLN A 175 28.42 -2.63 -24.97
C GLN A 175 27.90 -1.22 -24.65
N GLU A 176 27.50 -0.41 -25.64
CA GLU A 176 26.94 0.92 -25.37
C GLU A 176 25.48 0.89 -24.87
N GLU A 177 24.61 0.00 -25.36
CA GLU A 177 23.26 -0.17 -24.81
C GLU A 177 23.27 -0.76 -23.38
N LYS A 178 24.29 -1.56 -23.05
CA LYS A 178 24.49 -2.09 -21.71
C LYS A 178 25.03 -1.03 -20.74
N LYS A 179 25.95 -0.17 -21.20
CA LYS A 179 26.50 0.93 -20.41
C LYS A 179 25.45 2.01 -20.09
N LEU A 180 24.53 2.31 -21.02
CA LEU A 180 23.45 3.27 -20.80
C LEU A 180 22.29 2.72 -19.95
N SER A 181 22.14 1.39 -19.86
CA SER A 181 21.12 0.74 -19.03
C SER A 181 21.62 0.41 -17.62
N GLU A 182 22.90 0.14 -17.43
CA GLU A 182 23.53 0.00 -16.10
C GLU A 182 23.62 1.36 -15.38
N GLU A 183 23.93 2.46 -16.09
CA GLU A 183 24.05 3.79 -15.47
C GLU A 183 22.70 4.42 -15.01
N VAL A 184 21.56 3.86 -15.45
CA VAL A 184 20.21 4.29 -15.02
C VAL A 184 19.65 3.41 -13.89
N VAL A 185 20.21 2.22 -13.67
CA VAL A 185 19.75 1.28 -12.63
C VAL A 185 20.47 1.52 -11.29
N ASP A 186 21.67 2.09 -11.31
CA ASP A 186 22.50 2.28 -10.10
C ASP A 186 22.13 3.45 -9.17
N ILE A 187 20.95 4.08 -9.34
CA ILE A 187 20.46 5.12 -8.40
C ILE A 187 19.30 4.64 -7.51
N GLU A 188 18.69 3.47 -7.77
CA GLU A 188 17.56 2.98 -6.97
C GLU A 188 17.84 1.74 -6.10
N GLU A 189 19.04 1.15 -6.13
CA GLU A 189 19.33 -0.10 -5.40
C GLU A 189 20.02 0.02 -4.03
N ALA A 190 20.34 1.23 -3.56
CA ALA A 190 21.01 1.39 -2.25
C ALA A 190 20.08 1.67 -1.05
N ASP A 191 18.78 1.96 -1.24
CA ASP A 191 17.89 2.33 -0.13
C ASP A 191 16.54 1.60 -0.21
N SER A 192 16.51 0.33 0.22
CA SER A 192 15.47 -0.26 1.08
C SER A 192 15.45 -1.78 0.95
N GLU A 193 16.15 -2.46 1.86
CA GLU A 193 15.65 -3.75 2.31
C GLU A 193 14.23 -3.52 2.84
N ASN A 194 13.24 -3.86 2.02
CA ASN A 194 11.85 -3.73 2.38
C ASN A 194 11.57 -4.57 3.65
N PRO A 195 11.28 -3.96 4.81
CA PRO A 195 11.08 -4.70 6.06
C PRO A 195 9.86 -5.64 6.00
N TYR A 196 8.98 -5.48 5.00
CA TYR A 196 7.84 -6.37 4.76
C TYR A 196 8.21 -7.67 4.02
N LYS A 197 9.46 -7.83 3.51
CA LYS A 197 9.95 -9.07 2.89
C LYS A 197 10.59 -10.06 3.88
N LEU A 198 10.64 -9.75 5.19
CA LEU A 198 11.24 -10.59 6.24
C LEU A 198 10.53 -11.94 6.50
N SER A 199 9.54 -12.33 5.69
CA SER A 199 8.96 -13.67 5.67
C SER A 199 9.83 -14.67 4.86
N CYS A 200 11.15 -14.68 5.10
CA CYS A 200 12.04 -15.68 4.52
C CYS A 200 12.14 -16.87 5.47
N ARG A 201 11.44 -17.96 5.13
CA ARG A 201 11.67 -19.37 5.52
C ARG A 201 12.70 -19.53 6.68
N ARG A 202 12.24 -19.35 7.93
CA ARG A 202 13.10 -19.57 9.11
C ARG A 202 13.42 -21.06 9.21
N THR A 203 14.69 -21.40 9.37
CA THR A 203 15.06 -22.76 9.78
C THR A 203 14.62 -22.95 11.23
N TRP A 204 14.27 -24.18 11.60
CA TRP A 204 13.89 -24.51 12.97
C TRP A 204 14.95 -24.06 13.98
N ASN A 205 16.23 -24.29 13.67
CA ASN A 205 17.37 -23.84 14.50
C ASN A 205 17.36 -22.33 14.77
N LYS A 206 17.00 -21.49 13.78
CA LYS A 206 16.92 -20.04 13.99
C LYS A 206 15.78 -19.67 14.93
N GLN A 207 14.63 -20.34 14.83
CA GLN A 207 13.49 -20.09 15.71
C GLN A 207 13.80 -20.46 17.17
N VAL A 208 14.49 -21.58 17.38
CA VAL A 208 14.94 -22.00 18.72
C VAL A 208 15.88 -20.95 19.31
N GLN A 209 16.91 -20.54 18.56
CA GLN A 209 17.85 -19.50 19.00
C GLN A 209 17.16 -18.15 19.29
N GLU A 210 16.20 -17.73 18.47
CA GLU A 210 15.38 -16.53 18.71
C GLU A 210 14.55 -16.66 20.01
N GLY A 211 14.00 -17.85 20.26
CA GLY A 211 13.27 -18.17 21.49
C GLY A 211 14.16 -18.11 22.73
N ASP A 212 15.35 -18.71 22.67
CA ASP A 212 16.30 -18.73 23.78
C ASP A 212 16.75 -17.32 24.17
N ARG A 213 17.03 -16.45 23.19
CA ARG A 213 17.39 -15.04 23.45
C ARG A 213 16.26 -14.29 24.14
N TYR A 214 15.01 -14.52 23.73
CA TYR A 214 13.84 -13.90 24.35
C TYR A 214 13.58 -14.42 25.77
N LEU A 215 13.72 -15.72 26.01
CA LEU A 215 13.62 -16.29 27.36
C LEU A 215 14.74 -15.77 28.27
N THR A 216 15.93 -15.56 27.71
CA THR A 216 17.06 -14.98 28.43
C THR A 216 16.77 -13.55 28.85
N SER A 217 16.26 -12.70 27.94
CA SER A 217 15.93 -11.31 28.29
C SER A 217 14.80 -11.20 29.32
N LEU A 218 13.85 -12.13 29.32
CA LEU A 218 12.84 -12.23 30.38
C LEU A 218 13.43 -12.56 31.77
N ARG A 219 14.53 -13.32 31.80
CA ARG A 219 15.15 -13.80 33.05
C ARG A 219 16.18 -12.83 33.61
N LEU A 220 16.98 -12.20 32.75
CA LEU A 220 18.10 -11.37 33.17
C LEU A 220 17.69 -9.95 33.59
N ASP A 221 16.53 -9.48 33.13
CA ASP A 221 16.01 -8.11 33.37
C ASP A 221 17.04 -7.00 33.05
N ASP A 222 17.91 -7.29 32.08
CA ASP A 222 19.00 -6.43 31.61
C ASP A 222 18.56 -5.50 30.47
N THR A 223 17.36 -5.72 29.93
CA THR A 223 16.81 -4.98 28.80
C THR A 223 15.51 -4.27 29.17
N PRO A 224 15.19 -3.13 28.52
CA PRO A 224 13.92 -2.45 28.74
C PRO A 224 12.71 -3.33 28.43
N LYS A 225 11.67 -3.21 29.26
CA LYS A 225 10.36 -3.84 29.06
C LYS A 225 9.42 -2.89 28.33
N VAL A 226 8.63 -3.42 27.40
CA VAL A 226 7.64 -2.64 26.64
C VAL A 226 6.27 -3.27 26.78
N ALA A 227 5.25 -2.48 27.14
CA ALA A 227 3.87 -2.87 26.93
C ALA A 227 3.23 -2.11 25.78
N ILE A 228 2.42 -2.83 25.04
CA ILE A 228 1.52 -2.30 24.04
C ILE A 228 0.12 -2.39 24.61
N ASP A 229 -0.53 -1.25 24.74
CA ASP A 229 -1.90 -1.16 25.20
C ASP A 229 -2.86 -1.47 24.04
N CYS A 230 -3.58 -2.57 24.18
CA CYS A 230 -4.48 -3.12 23.17
C CYS A 230 -5.97 -2.83 23.47
N ARG A 231 -6.30 -2.00 24.48
CA ARG A 231 -7.70 -1.76 24.89
C ARG A 231 -8.60 -1.23 23.77
N PHE A 232 -8.01 -0.56 22.79
CA PHE A 232 -8.74 0.08 21.70
C PHE A 232 -8.92 -0.80 20.47
N LEU A 233 -8.38 -2.03 20.46
CA LEU A 233 -8.51 -2.94 19.31
C LEU A 233 -9.97 -3.15 18.92
N GLY A 234 -10.88 -3.28 19.90
CA GLY A 234 -12.32 -3.45 19.66
C GLY A 234 -13.03 -2.22 19.06
N GLN A 235 -12.39 -1.05 19.07
CA GLN A 235 -12.93 0.20 18.50
C GLN A 235 -12.44 0.45 17.06
N HIS A 236 -11.57 -0.40 16.53
CA HIS A 236 -11.08 -0.28 15.16
C HIS A 236 -12.12 -0.78 14.16
N SER A 237 -12.17 -0.16 12.98
CA SER A 237 -12.80 -0.78 11.81
C SER A 237 -12.12 -2.12 11.49
N ARG A 238 -12.80 -3.06 10.81
CA ARG A 238 -12.20 -4.34 10.41
C ARG A 238 -10.89 -4.17 9.63
N ARG A 239 -10.80 -3.12 8.80
CA ARG A 239 -9.57 -2.75 8.10
C ARG A 239 -8.49 -2.26 9.06
N GLY A 240 -8.83 -1.34 9.97
CA GLY A 240 -7.93 -0.83 11.00
C GLY A 240 -7.38 -1.96 11.85
N LEU A 241 -8.25 -2.81 12.38
CA LEU A 241 -7.90 -3.98 13.19
C LEU A 241 -6.92 -4.90 12.45
N ASN A 242 -7.19 -5.23 11.19
CA ASN A 242 -6.26 -6.03 10.39
C ASN A 242 -4.89 -5.35 10.21
N LEU A 243 -4.84 -4.04 9.99
CA LEU A 243 -3.58 -3.30 9.86
C LEU A 243 -2.80 -3.28 11.17
N THR A 244 -3.46 -3.01 12.29
CA THR A 244 -2.84 -3.00 13.62
C THR A 244 -2.32 -4.39 13.99
N MET A 245 -3.08 -5.46 13.71
CA MET A 245 -2.65 -6.85 13.94
C MET A 245 -1.45 -7.25 13.09
N VAL A 246 -1.37 -6.77 11.84
CA VAL A 246 -0.17 -6.94 11.01
C VAL A 246 1.02 -6.18 11.61
N GLN A 247 0.82 -4.96 12.14
CA GLN A 247 1.89 -4.22 12.82
C GLN A 247 2.39 -4.95 14.07
N LEU A 248 1.49 -5.50 14.90
CA LEU A 248 1.86 -6.30 16.07
C LEU A 248 2.67 -7.53 15.66
N HIS A 249 2.22 -8.26 14.64
CA HIS A 249 2.95 -9.43 14.12
C HIS A 249 4.37 -9.06 13.68
N ILE A 250 4.51 -7.99 12.90
CA ILE A 250 5.80 -7.51 12.42
C ILE A 250 6.67 -7.08 13.59
N LEU A 251 6.12 -6.34 14.55
CA LEU A 251 6.83 -5.87 15.74
C LEU A 251 7.43 -7.03 16.53
N ILE A 252 6.62 -8.06 16.84
CA ILE A 252 7.07 -9.25 17.57
C ILE A 252 8.14 -10.01 16.80
N SER A 253 7.94 -10.15 15.49
CA SER A 253 8.87 -10.84 14.59
C SER A 253 10.22 -10.12 14.52
N MET A 254 10.21 -8.80 14.34
CA MET A 254 11.43 -7.98 14.31
C MET A 254 12.16 -8.01 15.64
N ASN A 255 11.43 -7.89 16.76
CA ASN A 255 12.01 -7.95 18.09
C ASN A 255 12.70 -9.31 18.33
N SER A 256 12.06 -10.42 17.97
CA SER A 256 12.61 -11.77 18.17
C SER A 256 13.89 -12.01 17.37
N CYS A 257 14.05 -11.36 16.22
CA CYS A 257 15.27 -11.46 15.41
C CYS A 257 16.45 -10.63 15.96
N ARG A 258 16.26 -9.78 16.98
CA ARG A 258 17.36 -9.02 17.57
C ARG A 258 18.31 -9.91 18.37
N LYS A 259 19.54 -9.43 18.52
CA LYS A 259 20.54 -10.02 19.42
C LYS A 259 20.10 -9.88 20.89
N GLU A 260 19.54 -8.73 21.25
CA GLU A 260 19.01 -8.44 22.58
C GLU A 260 17.53 -8.06 22.46
N PRO A 261 16.63 -9.05 22.40
CA PRO A 261 15.20 -8.81 22.24
C PRO A 261 14.60 -8.26 23.54
N TRP A 262 13.76 -7.25 23.45
CA TRP A 262 13.10 -6.68 24.62
C TRP A 262 11.88 -7.50 25.01
N PRO A 263 11.59 -7.71 26.31
CA PRO A 263 10.29 -8.23 26.74
C PRO A 263 9.15 -7.34 26.25
N VAL A 264 8.23 -7.91 25.47
CA VAL A 264 7.05 -7.21 24.93
C VAL A 264 5.78 -7.83 25.52
N PHE A 265 4.94 -6.98 26.12
CA PHE A 265 3.66 -7.35 26.72
C PHE A 265 2.51 -6.75 25.91
N LEU A 266 1.50 -7.54 25.58
CA LEU A 266 0.24 -7.03 25.07
C LEU A 266 -0.73 -6.93 26.24
N THR A 267 -1.13 -5.72 26.59
CA THR A 267 -1.99 -5.43 27.75
C THR A 267 -3.39 -5.06 27.28
N ASN A 268 -4.41 -5.32 28.10
CA ASN A 268 -5.82 -5.06 27.75
C ASN A 268 -6.25 -5.70 26.41
N PHE A 269 -5.70 -6.87 26.10
CA PHE A 269 -6.04 -7.60 24.89
C PHE A 269 -7.33 -8.38 25.12
N ASP A 270 -8.44 -7.91 24.54
CA ASP A 270 -9.75 -8.52 24.72
C ASP A 270 -9.89 -9.79 23.85
N GLU A 271 -9.54 -10.93 24.43
CA GLU A 271 -9.68 -12.24 23.79
C GLU A 271 -11.14 -12.70 23.65
N ALA A 272 -12.08 -12.10 24.39
CA ALA A 272 -13.50 -12.46 24.29
C ALA A 272 -14.14 -11.91 23.00
N ASN A 273 -13.55 -10.88 22.40
CA ASN A 273 -14.00 -10.34 21.13
C ASN A 273 -13.67 -11.29 19.97
N SER A 274 -14.70 -11.72 19.23
CA SER A 274 -14.58 -12.71 18.15
C SER A 274 -13.66 -12.26 17.02
N ASP A 275 -13.71 -10.98 16.62
CA ASP A 275 -12.87 -10.44 15.55
C ASP A 275 -11.40 -10.41 15.99
N ILE A 276 -11.13 -9.97 17.22
CA ILE A 276 -9.79 -9.93 17.79
C ILE A 276 -9.21 -11.35 17.88
N SER A 277 -10.01 -12.31 18.34
CA SER A 277 -9.63 -13.72 18.41
C SER A 277 -9.33 -14.32 17.03
N GLU A 278 -10.16 -14.05 16.02
CA GLU A 278 -9.91 -14.46 14.61
C GLU A 278 -8.57 -13.91 14.10
N PHE A 279 -8.29 -12.62 14.35
CA PHE A 279 -7.03 -12.02 13.93
C PHE A 279 -5.82 -12.52 14.74
N LYS A 280 -5.97 -12.78 16.05
CA LYS A 280 -4.93 -13.40 16.89
C LYS A 280 -4.56 -14.77 16.32
N GLN A 281 -5.54 -15.63 16.06
CA GLN A 281 -5.31 -16.96 15.51
C GLN A 281 -4.70 -16.92 14.11
N SER A 282 -5.02 -15.93 13.28
CA SER A 282 -4.48 -15.85 11.93
C SER A 282 -3.10 -15.19 11.84
N LYS A 283 -2.79 -14.20 12.70
CA LYS A 283 -1.60 -13.34 12.61
C LYS A 283 -0.63 -13.47 13.77
N LEU A 284 -1.08 -13.85 14.95
CA LEU A 284 -0.28 -13.84 16.19
C LEU A 284 -0.10 -15.24 16.81
N LYS A 285 -0.12 -16.30 15.98
CA LYS A 285 0.07 -17.71 16.40
C LYS A 285 1.30 -17.97 17.30
N LEU A 286 2.29 -17.09 17.27
CA LEU A 286 3.53 -17.22 18.05
C LEU A 286 3.37 -16.79 19.52
N LEU A 287 2.26 -16.14 19.89
CA LEU A 287 2.10 -15.51 21.21
C LEU A 287 1.57 -16.41 22.32
N ASP A 288 1.02 -17.59 22.00
CA ASP A 288 0.32 -18.45 22.99
C ASP A 288 1.23 -19.06 24.09
N GLY A 289 2.52 -18.69 24.14
CA GLY A 289 3.46 -19.11 25.19
C GLY A 289 4.12 -17.98 25.99
N ARG A 290 3.77 -16.69 25.77
CA ARG A 290 4.46 -15.56 26.41
C ARG A 290 3.54 -14.87 27.40
N GLN A 291 3.73 -15.21 28.68
CA GLN A 291 2.91 -14.80 29.81
C GLN A 291 2.67 -13.29 29.88
N SER A 292 1.40 -12.93 30.14
CA SER A 292 0.98 -11.64 30.68
C SER A 292 1.58 -11.46 32.07
N LEU A 293 2.62 -10.64 32.20
CA LEU A 293 3.09 -10.14 33.48
C LEU A 293 2.80 -8.64 33.57
N LYS A 294 2.20 -8.21 34.68
CA LYS A 294 2.14 -6.80 35.06
C LYS A 294 3.56 -6.37 35.42
N ALA A 295 4.14 -5.50 34.61
CA ALA A 295 5.41 -4.84 34.91
C ALA A 295 5.16 -3.36 35.19
N ASP A 296 6.03 -2.74 35.98
CA ASP A 296 6.10 -1.29 36.12
C ASP A 296 6.46 -0.68 34.77
N LEU A 297 5.44 -0.14 34.11
CA LEU A 297 5.49 0.25 32.71
C LEU A 297 5.67 1.75 32.57
N THR A 298 6.81 2.14 32.02
CA THR A 298 6.95 3.49 31.46
C THR A 298 6.33 3.48 30.07
N ILE A 299 5.04 3.84 29.96
CA ILE A 299 4.38 3.89 28.66
C ILE A 299 4.97 5.06 27.84
N LEU A 300 5.77 4.72 26.85
CA LEU A 300 6.28 5.67 25.88
C LEU A 300 5.20 5.86 24.80
N MET A 301 4.43 6.95 24.92
CA MET A 301 3.37 7.32 23.98
C MET A 301 3.96 8.27 22.92
N PRO A 302 4.32 7.80 21.73
CA PRO A 302 4.76 8.66 20.65
C PRO A 302 3.57 9.48 20.16
N ASN A 303 3.43 10.68 20.70
CA ASN A 303 2.52 11.74 20.26
C ASN A 303 1.08 11.29 19.92
N LYS A 304 0.17 11.64 20.82
CA LYS A 304 -1.24 11.94 20.55
C LYS A 304 -2.15 10.79 20.12
N ARG A 305 -1.75 9.67 19.52
CA ARG A 305 -2.69 8.57 19.21
C ARG A 305 -2.05 7.22 19.41
N ILE A 306 -2.87 6.25 19.79
CA ILE A 306 -2.54 4.84 19.66
C ILE A 306 -2.05 4.63 18.24
N VAL A 307 -1.02 3.84 18.16
CA VAL A 307 0.00 3.92 17.16
C VAL A 307 -0.49 3.25 15.87
N ASP A 308 -1.31 3.97 15.11
CA ASP A 308 -1.56 3.67 13.71
C ASP A 308 -1.59 4.97 12.91
N ARG A 309 -0.95 4.94 11.74
CA ARG A 309 -0.86 6.10 10.84
C ARG A 309 -2.24 6.49 10.30
N VAL A 310 -3.22 5.59 10.40
CA VAL A 310 -4.58 5.71 9.88
C VAL A 310 -5.52 6.23 10.96
N ARG A 311 -6.38 7.19 10.61
CA ARG A 311 -7.42 7.70 11.50
C ARG A 311 -8.57 6.70 11.56
N GLU A 312 -8.77 6.07 12.70
CA GLU A 312 -10.01 5.33 12.98
C GLU A 312 -11.11 6.31 13.45
N PRO A 313 -12.33 6.23 12.91
CA PRO A 313 -13.41 7.15 13.24
C PRO A 313 -13.94 6.96 14.66
N GLY A 314 -13.89 5.73 15.20
CA GLY A 314 -14.35 5.40 16.55
C GLY A 314 -13.36 5.73 17.67
N ILE A 315 -12.17 6.25 17.35
CA ILE A 315 -11.11 6.50 18.32
C ILE A 315 -10.72 7.98 18.29
N GLU A 316 -10.86 8.64 19.44
CA GLU A 316 -10.51 10.05 19.59
C GLU A 316 -9.03 10.34 19.30
N ASN A 317 -8.77 11.55 18.83
CA ASN A 317 -7.42 11.98 18.44
C ASN A 317 -6.42 12.05 19.59
N HIS A 318 -6.84 11.93 20.86
CA HIS A 318 -5.98 11.98 22.06
C HIS A 318 -6.26 10.83 23.04
N ALA A 319 -6.96 9.78 22.60
CA ALA A 319 -7.43 8.69 23.47
C ALA A 319 -6.32 8.09 24.35
N SER A 320 -5.16 7.82 23.76
CA SER A 320 -3.94 7.39 24.46
C SER A 320 -3.57 8.31 25.63
N ARG A 321 -3.44 9.62 25.37
CA ARG A 321 -3.02 10.59 26.39
C ARG A 321 -4.06 10.72 27.50
N VAL A 322 -5.35 10.77 27.13
CA VAL A 322 -6.46 10.87 28.09
C VAL A 322 -6.43 9.68 29.05
N VAL A 323 -6.26 8.47 28.53
CA VAL A 323 -6.16 7.25 29.35
C VAL A 323 -4.97 7.31 30.29
N ALA A 324 -3.79 7.69 29.81
CA ALA A 324 -2.62 7.78 30.68
C ALA A 324 -2.77 8.87 31.76
N GLU A 325 -3.38 10.01 31.45
CA GLU A 325 -3.69 11.05 32.45
C GLU A 325 -4.68 10.53 33.50
N GLN A 326 -5.72 9.79 33.09
CA GLN A 326 -6.70 9.16 33.99
C GLN A 326 -6.07 8.09 34.89
N GLU A 327 -5.10 7.34 34.35
CA GLU A 327 -4.38 6.29 35.08
C GLU A 327 -3.16 6.81 35.86
N GLY A 328 -2.93 8.14 35.86
CA GLY A 328 -1.80 8.75 36.57
C GLY A 328 -0.42 8.39 35.98
N LEU A 329 -0.37 7.97 34.72
CA LEU A 329 0.83 7.52 34.04
C LEU A 329 1.58 8.70 33.38
N GLN A 330 2.90 8.71 33.52
CA GLN A 330 3.73 9.72 32.88
C GLN A 330 3.79 9.52 31.36
N CYS A 331 3.34 10.52 30.61
CA CYS A 331 3.45 10.54 29.16
C CYS A 331 4.75 11.21 28.69
N ARG A 332 5.49 10.58 27.78
CA ARG A 332 6.64 11.17 27.09
C ARG A 332 6.51 11.02 25.58
N LYS A 333 6.91 12.06 24.83
CA LYS A 333 6.99 12.05 23.36
C LYS A 333 8.42 11.80 22.89
N LEU A 334 8.56 11.19 21.72
CA LEU A 334 9.86 11.10 21.03
C LEU A 334 10.38 12.51 20.69
N PRO A 335 11.69 12.78 20.82
CA PRO A 335 12.29 14.09 20.56
C PRO A 335 12.46 14.38 19.05
N LEU A 336 11.44 14.11 18.24
CA LEU A 336 11.51 14.25 16.77
C LEU A 336 11.98 15.63 16.34
N ASP A 337 11.39 16.67 16.95
CA ASP A 337 11.64 18.08 16.59
C ASP A 337 13.04 18.56 17.00
N GLN A 338 13.71 17.85 17.92
CA GLN A 338 15.05 18.21 18.39
C GLN A 338 16.13 17.74 17.42
N TYR A 339 15.91 16.58 16.77
CA TYR A 339 16.92 15.92 15.95
C TYR A 339 16.62 15.92 14.45
N LEU A 340 15.36 16.15 14.05
CA LEU A 340 14.91 16.06 12.66
C LEU A 340 14.17 17.31 12.20
N GLU A 341 14.52 17.80 11.02
CA GLU A 341 13.74 18.81 10.31
C GLU A 341 12.62 18.13 9.50
N TRP A 342 11.42 18.12 10.05
CA TRP A 342 10.28 17.42 9.46
C TRP A 342 9.64 18.23 8.33
N GLN A 343 9.76 17.76 7.09
CA GLN A 343 9.31 18.49 5.90
C GLN A 343 7.91 18.10 5.44
N SER A 344 7.54 16.81 5.54
CA SER A 344 6.27 16.34 4.97
C SER A 344 5.62 15.19 5.75
N GLY A 345 4.29 15.10 5.65
CA GLY A 345 3.49 14.08 6.33
C GLY A 345 3.24 14.36 7.81
N ASN A 346 2.47 13.49 8.45
CA ASN A 346 2.16 13.60 9.87
C ASN A 346 3.27 12.97 10.74
N LYS A 347 3.52 13.55 11.92
CA LYS A 347 4.47 13.03 12.92
C LYS A 347 3.93 11.84 13.72
N MET A 348 3.00 11.08 13.11
CA MET A 348 2.42 9.87 13.67
C MET A 348 3.21 8.68 13.12
N LEU A 349 3.83 7.92 14.03
CA LEU A 349 4.62 6.74 13.68
C LEU A 349 3.82 5.46 13.91
N THR A 350 4.24 4.36 13.30
CA THR A 350 3.66 3.02 13.51
C THR A 350 4.29 2.34 14.72
N LEU A 351 3.64 1.31 15.29
CA LEU A 351 4.15 0.59 16.48
C LEU A 351 5.56 0.07 16.23
N THR A 352 5.74 -0.48 15.03
CA THR A 352 7.01 -1.00 14.54
C THR A 352 8.12 0.06 14.51
N ALA A 353 7.82 1.26 14.01
CA ALA A 353 8.81 2.33 13.90
C ALA A 353 9.21 2.86 15.28
N VAL A 354 8.24 2.98 16.19
CA VAL A 354 8.49 3.48 17.55
C VAL A 354 9.37 2.51 18.31
N LEU A 355 9.04 1.21 18.31
CA LEU A 355 9.87 0.22 18.97
C LEU A 355 11.27 0.17 18.35
N ALA A 356 11.38 0.18 17.02
CA ALA A 356 12.67 0.15 16.34
C ALA A 356 13.54 1.36 16.69
N ILE A 357 12.96 2.57 16.77
CA ILE A 357 13.67 3.78 17.25
C ILE A 357 14.18 3.56 18.67
N LEU A 358 13.32 3.12 19.60
CA LEU A 358 13.70 2.97 21.00
C LEU A 358 14.82 1.94 21.18
N GLN A 359 14.74 0.83 20.46
CA GLN A 359 15.77 -0.20 20.47
C GLN A 359 17.08 0.29 19.85
N ASP A 360 17.01 1.03 18.74
CA ASP A 360 18.22 1.57 18.11
C ASP A 360 18.88 2.65 18.98
N VAL A 361 18.09 3.47 19.70
CA VAL A 361 18.64 4.41 20.70
C VAL A 361 19.37 3.68 21.82
N TYR A 362 18.80 2.57 22.29
CA TYR A 362 19.41 1.74 23.32
C TYR A 362 20.73 1.11 22.84
N ASP A 363 20.70 0.47 21.67
CA ASP A 363 21.88 -0.15 21.07
C ASP A 363 23.00 0.88 20.78
N LEU A 364 22.61 2.11 20.41
CA LEU A 364 23.52 3.22 20.14
C LEU A 364 23.84 4.08 21.39
N LYS A 365 23.54 3.59 22.60
CA LYS A 365 23.89 4.26 23.86
C LYS A 365 23.38 5.71 23.97
N GLY A 366 22.17 5.97 23.44
CA GLY A 366 21.50 7.26 23.55
C GLY A 366 21.56 8.15 22.30
N ASP A 367 22.12 7.68 21.18
CA ASP A 367 22.14 8.47 19.93
C ASP A 367 20.76 8.50 19.24
N TRP A 368 19.95 9.47 19.65
CA TRP A 368 18.64 9.76 19.05
C TRP A 368 18.73 10.13 17.58
N ARG A 369 19.77 10.87 17.14
CA ARG A 369 19.84 11.37 15.77
C ARG A 369 20.01 10.23 14.79
N CYS A 370 20.96 9.33 15.04
CA CYS A 370 21.19 8.16 14.19
C CYS A 370 20.00 7.21 14.19
N ALA A 371 19.42 6.91 15.36
CA ALA A 371 18.25 6.04 15.47
C ALA A 371 17.02 6.61 14.72
N LEU A 372 16.78 7.92 14.83
CA LEU A 372 15.68 8.58 14.15
C LEU A 372 15.89 8.64 12.63
N LEU A 373 17.08 8.98 12.15
CA LEU A 373 17.39 9.01 10.70
C LEU A 373 17.26 7.64 10.04
N LYS A 374 17.64 6.58 10.76
CA LYS A 374 17.53 5.19 10.28
C LYS A 374 16.09 4.72 10.13
N ASN A 375 15.21 5.11 11.05
CA ASN A 375 13.85 4.56 11.15
C ASN A 375 12.76 5.46 10.53
N ILE A 376 13.03 6.76 10.33
CA ILE A 376 12.09 7.69 9.71
C ILE A 376 12.26 7.70 8.19
N PRO A 377 11.18 7.48 7.40
CA PRO A 377 11.28 7.48 5.95
C PRO A 377 11.83 8.81 5.40
N VAL A 378 12.84 8.72 4.52
CA VAL A 378 13.51 9.86 3.89
C VAL A 378 12.53 10.86 3.26
N ARG A 379 11.42 10.40 2.69
CA ARG A 379 10.37 11.28 2.13
C ARG A 379 9.77 12.28 3.12
N ASN A 380 9.79 11.97 4.42
CA ASN A 380 9.28 12.84 5.47
C ASN A 380 10.28 13.97 5.79
N LEU A 381 11.55 13.79 5.43
CA LEU A 381 12.66 14.71 5.68
C LEU A 381 13.08 15.48 4.41
N ARG A 382 12.70 15.01 3.22
CA ARG A 382 12.98 15.69 1.94
C ARG A 382 12.14 16.95 1.77
N LYS A 383 12.78 18.01 1.30
CA LYS A 383 12.10 19.27 0.98
C LYS A 383 11.13 19.08 -0.21
N PRO A 384 10.08 19.91 -0.32
CA PRO A 384 9.14 19.83 -1.44
C PRO A 384 9.82 19.89 -2.82
N ASP A 385 10.91 20.63 -2.93
CA ASP A 385 11.64 20.89 -4.17
C ASP A 385 12.52 19.70 -4.60
N GLU A 386 12.97 18.89 -3.64
CA GLU A 386 13.75 17.66 -3.87
C GLU A 386 12.90 16.47 -4.29
N SER A 387 11.58 16.61 -4.22
CA SER A 387 10.67 15.55 -4.62
C SER A 387 10.62 15.42 -6.15
N ASN A 388 10.58 14.18 -6.64
CA ASN A 388 10.47 13.93 -8.08
C ASN A 388 9.10 14.45 -8.60
N GLN A 389 9.11 15.65 -9.17
CA GLN A 389 7.91 16.32 -9.69
C GLN A 389 7.16 15.46 -10.71
N THR A 390 7.89 14.65 -11.48
CA THR A 390 7.30 13.71 -12.44
C THR A 390 6.47 12.64 -11.74
N VAL A 391 6.97 12.08 -10.63
CA VAL A 391 6.23 11.08 -9.83
C VAL A 391 5.01 11.70 -9.18
N LYS A 392 5.15 12.88 -8.56
CA LYS A 392 4.02 13.64 -7.99
C LYS A 392 2.93 13.87 -9.03
N ARG A 393 3.31 14.35 -10.22
CA ARG A 393 2.38 14.59 -11.33
C ARG A 393 1.68 13.31 -11.78
N ARG A 394 2.43 12.22 -12.01
CA ARG A 394 1.84 10.93 -12.41
C ARG A 394 0.83 10.40 -11.39
N ASN A 395 1.11 10.57 -10.10
CA ASN A 395 0.17 10.17 -9.05
C ASN A 395 -1.08 11.05 -9.04
N GLN A 396 -0.92 12.36 -9.23
CA GLN A 396 -2.05 13.28 -9.38
C GLN A 396 -2.91 12.93 -10.60
N GLU A 397 -2.28 12.62 -11.74
CA GLU A 397 -2.96 12.19 -12.96
C GLU A 397 -3.78 10.91 -12.74
N LYS A 398 -3.24 9.93 -12.01
CA LYS A 398 -3.96 8.71 -11.62
C LYS A 398 -5.17 9.01 -10.73
N ILE A 399 -5.00 9.88 -9.73
CA ILE A 399 -6.10 10.27 -8.82
C ILE A 399 -7.23 10.94 -9.61
N VAL A 400 -6.90 11.87 -10.52
CA VAL A 400 -7.89 12.56 -11.35
C VAL A 400 -8.60 11.56 -12.27
N HIS A 401 -7.87 10.64 -12.91
CA HIS A 401 -8.47 9.59 -13.72
C HIS A 401 -9.39 8.66 -12.92
N GLN A 402 -8.98 8.21 -11.73
CA GLN A 402 -9.81 7.37 -10.86
C GLN A 402 -11.08 8.08 -10.38
N LYS A 403 -11.00 9.38 -10.06
CA LYS A 403 -12.18 10.19 -9.72
C LYS A 403 -13.16 10.25 -10.88
N GLU A 404 -12.65 10.42 -12.09
CA GLU A 404 -13.50 10.45 -13.29
C GLU A 404 -14.16 9.10 -13.58
N VAL A 405 -13.40 8.01 -13.50
CA VAL A 405 -13.96 6.66 -13.64
C VAL A 405 -15.07 6.44 -12.64
N LEU A 406 -14.88 6.86 -11.39
CA LEU A 406 -15.91 6.75 -10.35
C LEU A 406 -17.12 7.63 -10.64
N ARG A 407 -16.93 8.84 -11.18
CA ARG A 407 -18.02 9.74 -11.60
C ARG A 407 -18.87 9.07 -12.67
N VAL A 408 -18.25 8.66 -13.78
CA VAL A 408 -18.93 8.01 -14.91
C VAL A 408 -19.59 6.70 -14.47
N LEU A 409 -18.93 5.91 -13.62
CA LEU A 409 -19.51 4.69 -13.06
C LEU A 409 -20.77 4.99 -12.25
N THR A 410 -20.73 5.98 -11.35
CA THR A 410 -21.87 6.35 -10.50
C THR A 410 -23.04 6.87 -11.32
N GLU A 411 -22.79 7.70 -12.34
CA GLU A 411 -23.81 8.27 -13.24
C GLU A 411 -24.53 7.19 -14.09
N ASN A 412 -23.86 6.07 -14.37
CA ASN A 412 -24.38 5.01 -15.25
C ASN A 412 -24.77 3.73 -14.49
N SER A 413 -24.68 3.75 -13.16
CA SER A 413 -25.08 2.64 -12.31
C SER A 413 -26.45 2.91 -11.69
N PRO A 414 -27.26 1.87 -11.40
CA PRO A 414 -28.51 2.06 -10.68
C PRO A 414 -28.26 2.76 -9.35
N PRO A 415 -29.16 3.67 -8.89
CA PRO A 415 -29.02 4.26 -7.56
C PRO A 415 -29.01 3.15 -6.50
N ASP A 416 -28.07 3.23 -5.55
CA ASP A 416 -27.97 2.27 -4.45
C ASP A 416 -29.31 2.25 -3.69
N ILE A 417 -29.95 1.08 -3.60
CA ILE A 417 -31.27 0.88 -2.96
C ILE A 417 -31.29 1.39 -1.50
N ILE A 418 -30.13 1.46 -0.84
CA ILE A 418 -29.98 1.95 0.54
C ILE A 418 -30.26 3.45 0.65
N VAL A 419 -29.98 4.25 -0.38
CA VAL A 419 -30.22 5.71 -0.33
C VAL A 419 -31.72 6.04 -0.35
N GLN A 420 -32.56 5.16 -0.91
CA GLN A 420 -34.02 5.35 -0.86
C GLN A 420 -34.63 5.01 0.51
N LYS A 421 -34.07 4.06 1.26
CA LYS A 421 -34.59 3.67 2.59
C LYS A 421 -34.15 4.56 3.76
N VAL A 422 -33.28 5.54 3.52
CA VAL A 422 -32.85 6.54 4.53
C VAL A 422 -33.56 7.89 4.32
N LEU A 423 -34.41 7.98 3.30
CA LEU A 423 -35.21 9.18 2.97
C LEU A 423 -36.74 8.93 3.06
N GLU A 424 -37.15 7.76 3.56
CA GLU A 424 -38.49 7.44 4.07
C GLU A 424 -38.37 7.15 5.56
#